data_AF-A0A2V8QPH2-F1
#
_entry.id   AF-A0A2V8QPH2-F1
#
_cell.length_a   1.000
_cell.length_b   1.000
_cell.length_c   1.000
_cell.angle_alpha   90.00
_cell.angle_beta   90.00
_cell.angle_gamma   90.00
#
_symmetry.space_group_name_H-M   'P 1'
#
loop_
_entity.id
_entity.type
_entity.pdbx_description
1 polymer ?
#
loop_
_entity_poly.entity_id
_entity_poly.type
_entity_poly.pdbx_seq_one_letter_code
_entity_poly.pdbx_strand_id
1 'polypeptide(L)'
;QPTAPAQSAEERTRAERERLAQEQAQREQQRTAEQPRAAEQQRAASQRQSPSDASRLAFFVFAPQMRGASQARTISIPSQTAYVAVRLNLEPNEFSTYHVALLDEAGGQTLWRSSRLKARAAGGGQVLNLSFRARLLRPQTRYVLRVTGGAAEIVDDYPFRVVR
;
A
#
# COMPACT_ATOMS: atom_id res chain seq x y z
N GLN A 1 8.41 -76.36 -39.73
CA GLN A 1 9.11 -75.33 -38.93
C GLN A 1 8.21 -74.10 -38.87
N PRO A 2 8.00 -73.48 -37.68
CA PRO A 2 7.01 -72.42 -37.49
C PRO A 2 7.63 -71.02 -37.54
N THR A 3 7.00 -70.08 -38.25
CA THR A 3 7.32 -68.64 -38.16
C THR A 3 6.03 -67.83 -38.36
N ALA A 4 5.35 -67.51 -37.26
CA ALA A 4 4.39 -66.41 -37.21
C ALA A 4 4.11 -65.96 -35.76
N PRO A 5 4.93 -65.03 -35.20
CA PRO A 5 4.48 -64.25 -34.04
C PRO A 5 4.53 -62.72 -34.27
N ALA A 6 4.88 -62.23 -35.47
CA ALA A 6 5.15 -60.80 -35.68
C ALA A 6 3.88 -59.91 -35.72
N GLN A 7 2.78 -60.39 -36.31
CA GLN A 7 1.60 -59.55 -36.56
C GLN A 7 0.85 -59.16 -35.28
N SER A 8 0.80 -60.05 -34.29
CA SER A 8 0.07 -59.78 -33.04
C SER A 8 0.77 -58.78 -32.10
N ALA A 9 2.07 -58.51 -32.30
CA ALA A 9 2.79 -57.50 -31.53
C ALA A 9 2.48 -56.08 -32.04
N GLU A 10 2.41 -55.91 -33.36
CA GLU A 10 2.16 -54.61 -34.00
C GLU A 10 0.73 -54.10 -33.74
N GLU A 11 -0.26 -54.98 -33.76
CA GLU A 11 -1.65 -54.63 -33.44
C GLU A 11 -1.83 -54.16 -31.99
N ARG A 12 -1.11 -54.77 -31.04
CA ARG A 12 -1.13 -54.37 -29.63
C ARG A 12 -0.51 -52.98 -29.43
N THR A 13 0.62 -52.71 -30.08
CA THR A 13 1.27 -51.41 -30.02
C THR A 13 0.41 -50.30 -30.64
N ARG A 14 -0.35 -50.60 -31.70
CA ARG A 14 -1.25 -49.61 -32.32
C ARG A 14 -2.41 -49.25 -31.40
N ALA A 15 -3.07 -50.25 -30.81
CA ALA A 15 -4.20 -50.04 -29.90
C ALA A 15 -3.81 -49.27 -28.62
N GLU A 16 -2.60 -49.50 -28.10
CA GLU A 16 -2.10 -48.80 -26.92
C GLU A 16 -1.83 -47.31 -27.20
N ARG A 17 -1.25 -47.00 -28.38
CA ARG A 17 -1.01 -45.61 -28.80
C ARG A 17 -2.30 -44.84 -29.01
N GLU A 18 -3.33 -45.46 -29.58
CA GLU A 18 -4.64 -44.82 -29.75
C GLU A 18 -5.32 -44.51 -28.41
N ARG A 19 -5.22 -45.41 -27.42
CA ARG A 19 -5.73 -45.14 -26.06
C ARG A 19 -5.02 -43.97 -25.39
N LEU A 20 -3.70 -43.92 -25.47
CA LEU A 20 -2.91 -42.84 -24.88
C LEU A 20 -3.24 -41.48 -25.52
N ALA A 21 -3.42 -41.45 -26.83
CA ALA A 21 -3.82 -40.24 -27.56
C ALA A 21 -5.22 -39.75 -27.16
N GLN A 22 -6.18 -40.67 -26.97
CA GLN A 22 -7.52 -40.32 -26.50
C GLN A 22 -7.53 -39.78 -25.07
N GLU A 23 -6.74 -40.38 -24.16
CA GLU A 23 -6.67 -39.91 -22.78
C GLU A 23 -6.04 -38.52 -22.69
N GLN A 24 -5.00 -38.25 -23.49
CA GLN A 24 -4.40 -36.92 -23.58
C GLN A 24 -5.40 -35.88 -24.12
N ALA A 25 -6.12 -36.20 -25.19
CA ALA A 25 -7.13 -35.31 -25.76
C ALA A 25 -8.26 -34.99 -24.75
N GLN A 26 -8.71 -35.97 -23.96
CA GLN A 26 -9.70 -35.73 -22.91
C GLN A 26 -9.18 -34.82 -21.79
N ARG A 27 -7.93 -35.03 -21.33
CA ARG A 27 -7.32 -34.17 -20.29
C ARG A 27 -7.15 -32.73 -20.77
N GLU A 28 -6.81 -32.53 -22.05
CA GLU A 28 -6.61 -31.20 -22.63
C GLU A 28 -7.94 -30.45 -22.81
N GLN A 29 -9.01 -31.16 -23.18
CA GLN A 29 -10.37 -30.61 -23.23
C GLN A 29 -10.89 -30.20 -21.83
N GLN A 30 -10.62 -31.00 -20.80
CA GLN A 30 -10.99 -30.66 -19.41
C GLN A 30 -10.25 -29.42 -18.92
N ARG A 31 -8.94 -29.30 -19.17
CA ARG A 31 -8.15 -28.11 -18.77
C ARG A 31 -8.62 -26.83 -19.46
N THR A 32 -9.03 -26.91 -20.72
CA THR A 32 -9.44 -25.73 -21.49
C THR A 32 -10.80 -25.18 -21.02
N ALA A 33 -11.67 -26.05 -20.48
CA ALA A 33 -12.98 -25.66 -19.98
C ALA A 33 -12.97 -25.01 -18.58
N GLU A 34 -11.95 -25.27 -17.75
CA GLU A 34 -11.89 -24.78 -16.36
C GLU A 34 -11.21 -23.40 -16.21
N GLN A 35 -10.32 -23.01 -17.13
CA GLN A 35 -9.64 -21.69 -17.07
C GLN A 35 -10.55 -20.46 -17.21
N PRO A 36 -11.60 -20.42 -18.05
CA PRO A 36 -12.39 -19.20 -18.22
C PRO A 36 -13.29 -18.88 -17.01
N ARG A 37 -13.72 -19.87 -16.22
CA ARG A 37 -14.65 -19.63 -15.09
C ARG A 37 -14.01 -18.96 -13.88
N ALA A 38 -12.74 -19.26 -13.59
CA ALA A 38 -12.02 -18.63 -12.48
C ALA A 38 -11.71 -17.14 -12.76
N ALA A 39 -11.37 -16.80 -14.00
CA ALA A 39 -11.09 -15.43 -14.41
C ALA A 39 -12.35 -14.53 -14.40
N GLU A 40 -13.51 -15.08 -14.74
CA GLU A 40 -14.76 -14.32 -14.78
C GLU A 40 -15.35 -14.07 -13.38
N GLN A 41 -15.22 -15.03 -12.45
CA GLN A 41 -15.60 -14.81 -11.05
C GLN A 41 -14.72 -13.79 -10.35
N GLN A 42 -13.42 -13.72 -10.66
CA GLN A 42 -12.54 -12.66 -10.15
C GLN A 42 -12.91 -11.28 -10.72
N ARG A 43 -13.26 -11.19 -12.01
CA ARG A 43 -13.73 -9.92 -12.61
C ARG A 43 -15.05 -9.45 -12.02
N ALA A 44 -16.01 -10.35 -11.79
CA ALA A 44 -17.29 -10.01 -11.18
C ALA A 44 -17.17 -9.59 -9.70
N ALA A 45 -16.19 -10.13 -8.97
CA ALA A 45 -15.89 -9.71 -7.60
C ALA A 45 -15.18 -8.35 -7.52
N SER A 46 -14.31 -8.02 -8.48
CA SER A 46 -13.65 -6.71 -8.56
C SER A 46 -14.56 -5.59 -9.05
N GLN A 47 -15.61 -5.90 -9.83
CA GLN A 47 -16.51 -4.89 -10.41
C GLN A 47 -17.71 -4.52 -9.51
N ARG A 48 -17.93 -5.26 -8.41
CA ARG A 48 -18.93 -4.92 -7.38
C ARG A 48 -18.41 -3.99 -6.30
N GLN A 49 -17.14 -3.58 -6.35
CA GLN A 49 -16.67 -2.42 -5.58
C GLN A 49 -17.08 -1.14 -6.31
N SER A 50 -18.38 -0.86 -6.30
CA SER A 50 -18.89 0.48 -6.52
C SER A 50 -18.11 1.44 -5.61
N PRO A 51 -17.64 2.61 -6.10
CA PRO A 51 -16.97 3.61 -5.27
C PRO A 51 -17.99 4.32 -4.39
N SER A 52 -18.63 3.58 -3.49
CA SER A 52 -19.47 4.12 -2.42
C SER A 52 -18.56 4.75 -1.39
N ASP A 53 -18.49 6.09 -1.40
CA ASP A 53 -17.87 6.91 -0.34
C ASP A 53 -16.48 6.46 0.11
N ALA A 54 -15.59 6.19 -0.84
CA ALA A 54 -14.15 6.18 -0.57
C ALA A 54 -13.77 7.56 -0.02
N SER A 55 -13.69 7.66 1.31
CA SER A 55 -13.21 8.84 2.02
C SER A 55 -11.89 9.24 1.40
N ARG A 56 -11.90 10.31 0.60
CA ARG A 56 -10.75 10.69 -0.23
C ARG A 56 -9.59 11.01 0.69
N LEU A 57 -8.52 10.23 0.56
CA LEU A 57 -7.37 10.23 1.46
C LEU A 57 -6.15 10.71 0.68
N ALA A 58 -5.51 11.77 1.17
CA ALA A 58 -4.24 12.25 0.64
C ALA A 58 -3.10 11.69 1.50
N PHE A 59 -2.06 11.16 0.88
CA PHE A 59 -0.92 10.55 1.57
C PHE A 59 0.37 11.33 1.31
N PHE A 60 1.12 11.64 2.38
CA PHE A 60 2.40 12.35 2.28
C PHE A 60 3.47 11.68 3.13
N VAL A 61 4.71 11.71 2.65
CA VAL A 61 5.89 11.17 3.36
C VAL A 61 6.88 12.28 3.64
N PHE A 62 7.10 12.64 4.89
CA PHE A 62 8.05 13.67 5.29
C PHE A 62 9.35 13.02 5.74
N ALA A 63 10.45 13.46 5.14
CA ALA A 63 11.80 13.09 5.55
C ALA A 63 12.30 14.02 6.66
N PRO A 64 13.25 13.58 7.50
CA PRO A 64 13.87 14.44 8.50
C PRO A 64 14.44 15.69 7.86
N GLN A 65 14.35 16.83 8.54
CA GLN A 65 15.00 18.05 8.07
C GLN A 65 16.51 17.91 8.31
N MET A 66 17.30 17.82 7.24
CA MET A 66 18.75 17.93 7.37
C MET A 66 19.10 19.31 7.88
N ARG A 67 20.00 19.40 8.87
CA ARG A 67 20.47 20.68 9.42
C ARG A 67 20.87 21.65 8.28
N GLY A 68 20.18 22.79 8.20
CA GLY A 68 20.37 23.81 7.16
C GLY A 68 19.29 23.86 6.07
N ALA A 69 18.42 22.86 5.98
CA ALA A 69 17.26 22.89 5.07
C ALA A 69 16.07 23.57 5.77
N SER A 70 15.93 24.88 5.59
CA SER A 70 14.83 25.66 6.20
C SER A 70 13.60 25.80 5.30
N GLN A 71 13.52 25.06 4.19
CA GLN A 71 12.43 25.24 3.23
C GLN A 71 11.22 24.37 3.59
N ALA A 72 10.11 25.03 3.95
CA ALA A 72 8.83 24.38 4.16
C ALA A 72 8.38 23.63 2.90
N ARG A 73 8.00 22.36 3.05
CA ARG A 73 7.55 21.54 1.92
C ARG A 73 6.18 22.00 1.44
N THR A 74 5.98 22.19 0.15
CA THR A 74 4.65 22.48 -0.40
C THR A 74 3.90 21.18 -0.70
N ILE A 75 2.65 21.06 -0.23
CA ILE A 75 1.76 19.93 -0.52
C ILE A 75 0.45 20.43 -1.13
N SER A 76 -0.03 19.79 -2.22
CA SER A 76 -1.37 20.05 -2.76
C SER A 76 -2.37 19.09 -2.12
N ILE A 77 -3.47 19.64 -1.60
CA ILE A 77 -4.58 18.86 -1.03
C ILE A 77 -5.83 19.10 -1.88
N PRO A 78 -6.33 18.08 -2.61
CA PRO A 78 -7.55 18.20 -3.39
C PRO A 78 -8.75 18.65 -2.54
N SER A 79 -9.63 19.48 -3.10
CA SER A 79 -10.75 20.13 -2.41
C SER A 79 -11.77 19.19 -1.77
N GLN A 80 -11.78 17.92 -2.16
CA GLN A 80 -12.70 16.89 -1.65
C GLN A 80 -12.01 15.87 -0.73
N THR A 81 -10.78 16.13 -0.32
CA THR A 81 -10.03 15.27 0.62
C THR A 81 -10.69 15.31 2.00
N ALA A 82 -11.03 14.16 2.57
CA ALA A 82 -11.61 14.06 3.91
C ALA A 82 -10.52 13.97 5.00
N TYR A 83 -9.45 13.23 4.69
CA TYR A 83 -8.37 12.93 5.61
C TYR A 83 -7.01 13.09 4.94
N VAL A 84 -6.03 13.50 5.73
CA VAL A 84 -4.63 13.50 5.37
C VAL A 84 -3.94 12.44 6.19
N ALA A 85 -3.31 11.47 5.53
CA ALA A 85 -2.40 10.51 6.14
C ALA A 85 -0.97 10.95 5.89
N VAL A 86 -0.17 10.94 6.96
CA VAL A 86 1.21 11.38 6.94
C VAL A 86 2.10 10.30 7.51
N ARG A 87 3.17 10.00 6.81
CA ARG A 87 4.31 9.23 7.28
C ARG A 87 5.45 10.19 7.59
N LEU A 88 5.89 10.25 8.84
CA LEU A 88 7.08 10.98 9.26
C LEU A 88 8.22 9.99 9.41
N ASN A 89 9.32 10.21 8.70
CA ASN A 89 10.56 9.51 8.93
C ASN A 89 11.37 10.33 9.94
N LEU A 90 11.79 9.70 11.03
CA LEU A 90 12.61 10.27 12.09
C LEU A 90 14.04 9.74 11.98
N GLU A 91 15.00 10.54 12.42
CA GLU A 91 16.34 10.06 12.73
C GLU A 91 16.31 9.05 13.90
N PRO A 92 17.25 8.10 13.95
CA PRO A 92 17.39 7.21 15.10
C PRO A 92 17.52 7.98 16.41
N ASN A 93 16.69 7.62 17.39
CA ASN A 93 16.71 8.21 18.73
C ASN A 93 16.28 7.17 19.79
N GLU A 94 16.41 7.53 21.06
CA GLU A 94 16.18 6.63 22.21
C GLU A 94 14.71 6.55 22.66
N PHE A 95 13.80 7.36 22.06
CA PHE A 95 12.43 7.43 22.53
C PHE A 95 11.61 6.20 22.11
N SER A 96 10.83 5.68 23.05
CA SER A 96 9.91 4.54 22.79
C SER A 96 8.49 4.97 22.42
N THR A 97 8.13 6.22 22.72
CA THR A 97 6.78 6.75 22.54
C THR A 97 6.82 8.20 22.08
N TYR A 98 5.89 8.56 21.20
CA TYR A 98 5.84 9.88 20.58
C TYR A 98 4.45 10.48 20.63
N HIS A 99 4.40 11.81 20.56
CA HIS A 99 3.21 12.58 20.26
C HIS A 99 3.50 13.51 19.09
N VAL A 100 2.47 13.78 18.28
CA VAL A 100 2.56 14.71 17.15
C VAL A 100 1.48 15.77 17.30
N ALA A 101 1.87 17.03 17.17
CA ALA A 101 0.94 18.15 17.14
C ALA A 101 0.98 18.83 15.77
N LEU A 102 -0.19 19.16 15.24
CA LEU A 102 -0.34 20.04 14.09
C LEU A 102 -0.51 21.47 14.61
N LEU A 103 0.42 22.34 14.22
CA LEU A 103 0.46 23.74 14.62
C LEU A 103 0.23 24.65 13.41
N ASP A 104 -0.53 25.73 13.59
CA ASP A 104 -0.51 26.87 12.65
C ASP A 104 0.79 27.66 12.88
N GLU A 105 1.64 27.79 11.85
CA GLU A 105 2.95 28.47 11.98
C GLU A 105 2.77 29.96 12.32
N ALA A 106 1.70 30.61 11.84
CA ALA A 106 1.49 32.04 12.05
C ALA A 106 1.03 32.36 13.49
N GLY A 107 0.28 31.46 14.13
CA GLY A 107 -0.32 31.69 15.45
C GLY A 107 0.21 30.81 16.57
N GLY A 108 1.04 29.81 16.27
CA GLY A 108 1.50 28.80 17.23
C GLY A 108 0.38 27.91 17.80
N GLN A 109 -0.85 28.04 17.29
CA GLN A 109 -2.02 27.35 17.81
C GLN A 109 -1.97 25.87 17.45
N THR A 110 -2.21 25.00 18.44
CA THR A 110 -2.41 23.56 18.18
C THR A 110 -3.79 23.33 17.58
N LEU A 111 -3.82 22.87 16.33
CA LEU A 111 -5.03 22.53 15.58
C LEU A 111 -5.44 21.07 15.79
N TRP A 112 -4.47 20.21 16.04
CA TRP A 112 -4.68 18.78 16.29
C TRP A 112 -3.51 18.19 17.08
N ARG A 113 -3.79 17.12 17.82
CA ARG A 113 -2.79 16.34 18.54
C ARG A 113 -3.08 14.86 18.39
N SER A 114 -2.04 14.07 18.20
CA SER A 114 -2.13 12.62 18.16
C SER A 114 -2.36 12.02 19.55
N SER A 115 -2.92 10.82 19.58
CA SER A 115 -2.70 9.92 20.70
C SER A 115 -1.22 9.49 20.77
N ARG A 116 -0.86 8.71 21.79
CA ARG A 116 0.49 8.14 21.91
C ARG A 116 0.79 7.24 20.71
N LEU A 117 1.86 7.53 19.98
CA LEU A 117 2.32 6.78 18.83
C LEU A 117 3.57 5.96 19.18
N LYS A 118 3.70 4.79 18.55
CA LYS A 118 4.92 3.98 18.56
C LYS A 118 5.60 4.11 17.20
N ALA A 119 6.91 4.37 17.20
CA ALA A 119 7.69 4.32 15.99
C ALA A 119 7.87 2.88 15.50
N ARG A 120 7.88 2.71 14.19
CA ARG A 120 8.28 1.47 13.53
C ARG A 120 9.68 1.65 12.94
N ALA A 121 10.55 0.67 13.12
CA ALA A 121 11.85 0.69 12.47
C ALA A 121 11.68 0.57 10.95
N ALA A 122 12.39 1.40 10.17
CA ALA A 122 12.45 1.29 8.72
C ALA A 122 13.75 1.90 8.18
N GLY A 123 14.50 1.12 7.38
CA GLY A 123 15.62 1.63 6.59
C GLY A 123 16.70 2.39 7.38
N GLY A 124 17.04 1.93 8.58
CA GLY A 124 18.03 2.58 9.44
C GLY A 124 17.51 3.77 10.24
N GLY A 125 16.20 4.05 10.21
CA GLY A 125 15.55 5.08 11.01
C GLY A 125 14.24 4.61 11.62
N GLN A 126 13.44 5.57 12.08
CA GLN A 126 12.14 5.34 12.71
C GLN A 126 11.04 5.99 11.89
N VAL A 127 9.83 5.43 11.93
CA VAL A 127 8.68 5.92 11.16
C VAL A 127 7.45 6.04 12.03
N LEU A 128 6.79 7.21 11.95
CA LEU A 128 5.48 7.48 12.54
C LEU A 128 4.43 7.62 11.43
N ASN A 129 3.32 6.90 11.56
CA ASN A 129 2.16 7.07 10.69
C ASN A 129 1.04 7.73 11.49
N LEU A 130 0.48 8.80 10.96
CA LEU A 130 -0.65 9.51 11.57
C LEU A 130 -1.67 9.92 10.52
N SER A 131 -2.87 10.24 10.96
CA SER A 131 -3.92 10.78 10.11
C SER A 131 -4.77 11.81 10.83
N PHE A 132 -5.16 12.87 10.14
CA PHE A 132 -6.04 13.92 10.68
C PHE A 132 -6.99 14.45 9.60
N ARG A 133 -8.01 15.21 10.03
CA ARG A 133 -9.03 15.74 9.12
C ARG A 133 -8.44 16.83 8.22
N ALA A 134 -8.65 16.72 6.91
CA ALA A 134 -8.15 17.70 5.94
C ALA A 134 -8.75 19.10 6.15
N ARG A 135 -9.98 19.19 6.68
CA ARG A 135 -10.66 20.47 6.98
C ARG A 135 -9.95 21.38 7.99
N LEU A 136 -8.97 20.85 8.71
CA LEU A 136 -8.11 21.64 9.62
C LEU A 136 -7.11 22.51 8.85
N LEU A 137 -6.82 22.14 7.60
CA LEU A 137 -5.83 22.79 6.76
C LEU A 137 -6.49 23.81 5.85
N ARG A 138 -6.01 25.05 5.93
CA ARG A 138 -6.40 26.16 5.08
C ARG A 138 -5.43 26.27 3.90
N PRO A 139 -5.92 26.52 2.68
CA PRO A 139 -5.07 26.75 1.53
C PRO A 139 -4.13 27.95 1.76
N GLN A 140 -2.95 27.89 1.14
CA GLN A 140 -1.90 28.92 1.17
C GLN A 140 -1.29 29.21 2.54
N THR A 141 -1.72 28.51 3.60
CA THR A 141 -1.22 28.62 4.98
C THR A 141 -0.06 27.66 5.25
N ARG A 142 0.82 28.05 6.19
CA ARG A 142 1.94 27.25 6.67
C ARG A 142 1.60 26.57 7.99
N TYR A 143 2.10 25.35 8.15
CA TYR A 143 1.83 24.49 9.28
C TYR A 143 3.11 23.77 9.69
N VAL A 144 3.17 23.34 10.95
CA VAL A 144 4.25 22.51 11.46
C VAL A 144 3.64 21.25 12.07
N LEU A 145 4.14 20.08 11.67
CA LEU A 145 3.97 18.86 12.46
C LEU A 145 5.13 18.78 13.43
N ARG A 146 4.87 19.03 14.71
CA ARG A 146 5.85 18.93 15.78
C ARG A 146 5.81 17.56 16.40
N VAL A 147 6.95 16.86 16.40
CA VAL A 147 7.10 15.55 17.03
C VAL A 147 7.76 15.74 18.38
N THR A 148 7.15 15.19 19.43
CA THR A 148 7.74 15.13 20.75
C THR A 148 7.90 13.69 21.23
N GLY A 149 8.95 13.44 22.01
CA GLY A 149 9.32 12.14 22.58
C GLY A 149 9.44 12.22 24.10
N GLY A 150 9.28 11.08 24.77
CA GLY A 150 9.50 10.95 26.22
C GLY A 150 8.71 11.97 27.05
N ALA A 151 9.42 12.77 27.84
CA ALA A 151 8.86 13.83 28.71
C ALA A 151 8.49 15.12 27.93
N ALA A 152 7.91 14.97 26.74
CA ALA A 152 7.54 16.06 25.82
C ALA A 152 8.72 16.86 25.25
N GLU A 153 9.89 16.23 25.12
CA GLU A 153 11.04 16.80 24.43
C GLU A 153 10.77 16.89 22.93
N ILE A 154 11.16 18.00 22.29
CA ILE A 154 10.98 18.19 20.85
C ILE A 154 12.04 17.36 20.12
N VAL A 155 11.58 16.42 19.29
CA VAL A 155 12.43 15.53 18.50
C VAL A 155 12.71 16.13 17.13
N ASP A 156 11.64 16.58 16.46
CA ASP A 156 11.74 17.14 15.10
C ASP A 156 10.51 18.00 14.78
N ASP A 157 10.67 18.94 13.84
CA ASP A 157 9.64 19.81 13.32
C ASP A 157 9.57 19.69 11.79
N TYR A 158 8.38 19.37 11.28
CA TYR A 158 8.14 19.22 9.83
C TYR A 158 7.29 20.38 9.31
N PRO A 159 7.89 21.49 8.86
CA PRO A 159 7.16 22.61 8.28
C PRO A 159 6.65 22.27 6.88
N PHE A 160 5.41 22.66 6.59
CA PHE A 160 4.81 22.53 5.27
C PHE A 160 3.83 23.65 4.95
N ARG A 161 3.65 23.89 3.66
CA ARG A 161 2.66 24.81 3.12
C ARG A 161 1.62 24.02 2.34
N VAL A 162 0.35 24.35 2.55
CA VAL A 162 -0.75 23.76 1.79
C VAL A 162 -1.05 24.62 0.57
N VAL A 163 -1.18 24.00 -0.59
CA VAL A 163 -1.72 24.60 -1.82
C VAL A 163 -2.91 23.77 -2.30
N ARG A 164 -3.68 24.34 -3.24
CA ARG A 164 -4.72 23.60 -3.95
C ARG A 164 -4.18 23.24 -5.33
#